data_AF-A0A558HNT1-F1
#
_entry.id   AF-A0A558HNT1-F1
#
_cell.length_a   1.000
_cell.length_b   1.000
_cell.length_c   1.000
_cell.angle_alpha   90.00
_cell.angle_beta   90.00
_cell.angle_gamma   90.00
#
_symmetry.space_group_name_H-M   'P 1'
#
loop_
_entity.id
_entity.type
_entity.pdbx_description
1 polymer ?
#
loop_
_entity_poly.entity_id
_entity_poly.type
_entity_poly.pdbx_seq_one_letter_code
_entity_poly.pdbx_strand_id
1 'polypeptide(L)'
;MVISLSRHVLRSRERLAALMALAMLSPLAVADDTPLPFSAASTPLASQVLEQQWAESAQVSALDWRYSFVSTPLIRQQMADKANRLSAELELIAARYAVGATPNSPQARYVTALQAWQHYVAQGRLVAGPQEVGRPTAGHLKADSNDAAAAPPTTERVLARIPGQLDPRRDMRAGPQAIRIAPGMVIGACQAPRNIVIMDATGVHQRKWSPNLTLDALIDERSAAEALGPASQVSLVTPQGQVLTRPIARWNRLTSGDADLPIAPGASVVISTPGLDTAQKWVNQALPEWLASRLPGHDCQSWQLDAATLPDTQVQ
;
A
#
# COMPACT_ATOMS: atom_id res chain seq x y z
N MET A 1 -53.17 23.11 -21.77
CA MET A 1 -53.63 24.21 -22.64
C MET A 1 -53.18 25.52 -22.00
N VAL A 2 -52.39 26.32 -22.74
CA VAL A 2 -52.20 27.79 -22.62
C VAL A 2 -51.38 28.27 -21.40
N ILE A 3 -50.07 28.57 -21.58
CA ILE A 3 -49.44 29.89 -21.89
C ILE A 3 -49.36 30.76 -20.61
N SER A 4 -48.18 30.98 -19.99
CA SER A 4 -47.01 31.79 -20.40
C SER A 4 -47.17 33.28 -20.11
N LEU A 5 -46.03 33.90 -19.76
CA LEU A 5 -45.68 35.33 -19.74
C LEU A 5 -46.12 36.12 -18.49
N SER A 6 -45.32 37.03 -17.92
CA SER A 6 -43.92 37.42 -18.11
C SER A 6 -43.66 38.65 -17.23
N ARG A 7 -42.37 38.86 -16.93
CA ARG A 7 -41.67 40.18 -16.85
C ARG A 7 -42.06 41.08 -15.69
N HIS A 8 -41.16 41.21 -14.72
CA HIS A 8 -40.09 42.23 -14.66
C HIS A 8 -40.63 43.62 -14.36
N VAL A 9 -39.92 44.32 -13.46
CA VAL A 9 -39.23 45.58 -13.75
C VAL A 9 -39.27 46.52 -12.52
N LEU A 10 -38.07 47.03 -12.17
CA LEU A 10 -37.78 48.24 -11.38
C LEU A 10 -38.17 48.19 -9.88
N ARG A 11 -37.40 48.75 -8.93
CA ARG A 11 -36.55 49.93 -9.05
C ARG A 11 -35.60 49.99 -7.87
N SER A 12 -34.32 50.16 -8.19
CA SER A 12 -33.25 50.58 -7.30
C SER A 12 -33.40 52.03 -6.85
N ARG A 13 -32.75 52.33 -5.72
CA ARG A 13 -32.25 53.62 -5.20
C ARG A 13 -33.14 54.33 -4.18
N GLU A 14 -32.50 54.59 -3.04
CA GLU A 14 -32.44 55.81 -2.22
C GLU A 14 -32.39 55.39 -0.74
N ARG A 15 -31.63 55.96 0.20
CA ARG A 15 -30.59 57.01 0.29
C ARG A 15 -29.93 56.81 1.67
N LEU A 16 -28.68 57.26 1.81
CA LEU A 16 -27.96 57.41 3.08
C LEU A 16 -28.73 58.30 4.07
N ALA A 17 -28.64 57.99 5.37
CA ALA A 17 -28.25 58.96 6.41
C ALA A 17 -28.11 58.32 7.81
N ALA A 18 -26.88 58.38 8.32
CA ALA A 18 -26.46 58.65 9.71
C ALA A 18 -27.31 58.18 10.91
N LEU A 19 -26.68 57.38 11.79
CA LEU A 19 -26.78 57.61 13.23
C LEU A 19 -25.51 57.11 13.95
N MET A 20 -25.06 57.98 14.85
CA MET A 20 -23.79 57.96 15.57
C MET A 20 -23.70 56.87 16.66
N ALA A 21 -22.47 56.38 16.81
CA ALA A 21 -21.71 56.14 18.04
C ALA A 21 -22.43 55.59 19.28
N LEU A 22 -22.06 54.37 19.67
CA LEU A 22 -21.72 54.08 21.07
C LEU A 22 -20.52 53.14 21.12
N ALA A 23 -19.46 53.61 21.76
CA ALA A 23 -18.25 52.88 22.05
C ALA A 23 -18.52 51.80 23.11
N MET A 24 -18.05 50.59 22.86
CA MET A 24 -17.80 49.57 23.88
C MET A 24 -16.36 49.09 23.68
N LEU A 25 -15.47 49.55 24.56
CA LEU A 25 -14.13 49.00 24.68
C LEU A 25 -14.25 47.54 25.14
N SER A 26 -13.81 46.61 24.30
CA SER A 26 -13.51 45.24 24.73
C SER A 26 -12.00 45.14 24.95
N PRO A 27 -11.54 44.55 26.07
CA PRO A 27 -10.11 44.33 26.28
C PRO A 27 -9.60 43.35 25.21
N LEU A 28 -8.50 43.71 24.55
CA LEU A 28 -7.71 42.80 23.73
C LEU A 28 -7.25 41.65 24.62
N ALA A 29 -7.92 40.51 24.52
CA ALA A 29 -7.37 39.25 24.97
C ALA A 29 -6.08 39.01 24.17
N VAL A 30 -4.95 38.98 24.87
CA VAL A 30 -3.69 38.47 24.34
C VAL A 30 -3.97 37.04 23.90
N ALA A 31 -3.90 36.80 22.60
CA ALA A 31 -3.96 35.45 22.06
C ALA A 31 -2.72 34.72 22.59
N ASP A 32 -2.93 33.70 23.42
CA ASP A 32 -1.91 32.69 23.67
C ASP A 32 -1.51 32.10 22.32
N ASP A 33 -0.25 32.29 21.95
CA ASP A 33 0.42 31.65 20.82
C ASP A 33 0.31 30.14 20.99
N THR A 34 -0.76 29.58 20.43
CA THR A 34 -0.87 28.14 20.22
C THR A 34 -0.03 27.86 18.97
N PRO A 35 1.14 27.19 19.07
CA PRO A 35 1.91 26.88 17.89
C PRO A 35 1.05 26.02 16.95
N LEU A 36 0.73 26.58 15.79
CA LEU A 36 0.02 25.85 14.74
C LEU A 36 0.82 24.59 14.38
N PRO A 37 0.15 23.44 14.17
CA PRO A 37 0.83 22.23 13.76
C PRO A 37 1.41 22.43 12.36
N PHE A 38 2.74 22.47 12.29
CA PHE A 38 3.60 22.21 11.13
C PHE A 38 3.06 22.68 9.76
N SER A 39 3.52 23.84 9.30
CA SER A 39 3.38 24.24 7.89
C SER A 39 3.93 23.14 6.98
N ALA A 40 3.08 22.60 6.09
CA ALA A 40 3.48 21.59 5.10
C ALA A 40 4.65 22.04 4.20
N ALA A 41 4.89 23.35 4.10
CA ALA A 41 6.02 23.96 3.39
C ALA A 41 7.39 23.70 4.04
N SER A 42 7.43 23.36 5.34
CA SER A 42 8.67 23.21 6.12
C SER A 42 9.12 21.74 6.28
N THR A 43 8.40 20.80 5.66
CA THR A 43 8.81 19.39 5.67
C THR A 43 9.85 19.15 4.57
N PRO A 44 11.05 18.65 4.92
CA PRO A 44 12.06 18.31 3.93
C PRO A 44 11.57 17.19 3.01
N LEU A 45 12.04 17.21 1.77
CA LEU A 45 11.73 16.17 0.80
C LEU A 45 12.53 14.90 1.14
N ALA A 46 11.95 13.73 0.87
CA ALA A 46 12.64 12.45 1.04
C ALA A 46 13.99 12.45 0.30
N SER A 47 14.03 13.04 -0.89
CA SER A 47 15.25 13.19 -1.69
C SER A 47 16.37 13.98 -1.01
N GLN A 48 16.06 15.06 -0.29
CA GLN A 48 17.07 15.90 0.39
C GLN A 48 17.71 15.17 1.58
N VAL A 49 16.90 14.44 2.33
CA VAL A 49 17.40 13.64 3.45
C VAL A 49 18.14 12.42 2.97
N LEU A 50 17.61 11.79 1.91
CA LEU A 50 18.34 10.75 1.21
C LEU A 50 19.70 11.27 0.78
N GLU A 51 19.84 12.43 0.12
CA GLU A 51 21.16 12.98 -0.26
C GLU A 51 22.13 13.15 0.91
N GLN A 52 21.67 13.70 2.04
CA GLN A 52 22.53 13.90 3.21
C GLN A 52 22.95 12.57 3.86
N GLN A 53 22.00 11.65 4.05
CA GLN A 53 22.28 10.32 4.58
C GLN A 53 22.95 9.40 3.54
N TRP A 54 22.89 9.74 2.24
CA TRP A 54 23.43 8.97 1.12
C TRP A 54 24.94 8.84 1.22
N ALA A 55 25.62 9.93 1.57
CA ALA A 55 27.08 9.94 1.70
C ALA A 55 27.56 8.95 2.76
N GLU A 56 26.76 8.75 3.81
CA GLU A 56 27.04 7.83 4.92
C GLU A 56 26.60 6.40 4.62
N SER A 57 25.46 6.22 3.94
CA SER A 57 24.85 4.90 3.67
C SER A 57 25.34 4.25 2.36
N ALA A 58 25.85 5.01 1.39
CA ALA A 58 26.41 4.46 0.15
C ALA A 58 27.71 3.65 0.36
N GLN A 59 28.34 3.75 1.53
CA GLN A 59 29.46 2.89 1.92
C GLN A 59 29.02 1.47 2.34
N VAL A 60 27.73 1.27 2.62
CA VAL A 60 27.14 -0.04 2.93
C VAL A 60 26.67 -0.68 1.61
N SER A 61 27.49 -1.61 1.12
CA SER A 61 27.32 -2.45 -0.09
C SER A 61 25.91 -2.60 -0.73
N ALA A 62 25.88 -2.48 -2.07
CA ALA A 62 24.99 -3.17 -3.03
C ALA A 62 23.45 -3.15 -2.81
N LEU A 63 22.87 -2.05 -2.34
CA LEU A 63 21.42 -1.87 -2.33
C LEU A 63 20.85 -1.87 -3.77
N ASP A 64 19.91 -2.77 -4.06
CA ASP A 64 19.15 -2.74 -5.32
C ASP A 64 17.94 -1.82 -5.20
N TRP A 65 18.11 -0.57 -5.63
CA TRP A 65 17.09 0.48 -5.56
C TRP A 65 15.82 0.18 -6.38
N ARG A 66 15.80 -0.86 -7.20
CA ARG A 66 14.56 -1.33 -7.85
C ARG A 66 13.60 -1.99 -6.85
N TYR A 67 14.12 -2.42 -5.71
CA TYR A 67 13.41 -3.00 -4.57
C TYR A 67 13.46 -2.07 -3.35
N SER A 68 13.51 -0.76 -3.60
CA SER A 68 13.36 0.26 -2.57
C SER A 68 11.90 0.39 -2.14
N PHE A 69 11.69 0.92 -0.93
CA PHE A 69 10.36 1.16 -0.41
C PHE A 69 10.31 2.38 0.50
N VAL A 70 9.11 2.95 0.61
CA VAL A 70 8.77 3.96 1.60
C VAL A 70 7.56 3.48 2.39
N SER A 71 7.65 3.51 3.71
CA SER A 71 6.60 3.06 4.64
C SER A 71 6.23 4.19 5.60
N THR A 72 4.94 4.54 5.65
CA THR A 72 4.39 5.51 6.61
C THR A 72 3.52 4.81 7.66
N PRO A 73 3.28 5.43 8.83
CA PRO A 73 2.33 4.87 9.79
C PRO A 73 0.94 4.65 9.19
N LEU A 74 0.49 5.60 8.35
CA LEU A 74 -0.81 5.53 7.68
C LEU A 74 -0.91 4.33 6.72
N ILE A 75 0.08 4.10 5.85
CA ILE A 75 0.01 2.98 4.90
C ILE A 75 0.08 1.63 5.63
N ARG A 76 0.84 1.53 6.73
CA ARG A 76 0.89 0.33 7.56
C ARG A 76 -0.47 0.02 8.17
N GLN A 77 -1.16 1.03 8.72
CA GLN A 77 -2.50 0.87 9.27
C GLN A 77 -3.52 0.49 8.18
N GLN A 78 -3.56 1.24 7.08
CA GLN A 78 -4.49 0.97 5.98
C GLN A 78 -4.34 -0.45 5.42
N MET A 79 -3.10 -0.93 5.29
CA MET A 79 -2.84 -2.27 4.79
C MET A 79 -3.08 -3.37 5.82
N ALA A 80 -2.97 -3.07 7.13
CA ALA A 80 -3.43 -3.97 8.18
C ALA A 80 -4.94 -4.16 8.13
N ASP A 81 -5.70 -3.06 8.02
CA ASP A 81 -7.16 -3.10 7.90
C ASP A 81 -7.59 -3.81 6.60
N LYS A 82 -6.90 -3.55 5.47
CA LYS A 82 -7.14 -4.24 4.20
C LYS A 82 -6.85 -5.75 4.32
N ALA A 83 -5.77 -6.15 5.00
CA ALA A 83 -5.43 -7.55 5.22
C ALA A 83 -6.47 -8.27 6.10
N ASN A 84 -6.95 -7.61 7.15
CA ASN A 84 -8.03 -8.11 8.00
C ASN A 84 -9.29 -8.37 7.18
N ARG A 85 -9.71 -7.39 6.37
CA ARG A 85 -10.87 -7.53 5.51
C ARG A 85 -10.69 -8.60 4.44
N LEU A 86 -9.52 -8.66 3.79
CA LEU A 86 -9.18 -9.73 2.84
C LEU A 86 -9.34 -11.12 3.48
N SER A 87 -8.81 -11.29 4.68
CA SER A 87 -8.88 -12.56 5.41
C SER A 87 -10.33 -12.97 5.70
N ALA A 88 -11.17 -12.03 6.12
CA ALA A 88 -12.58 -12.28 6.41
C ALA A 88 -13.41 -12.57 5.16
N GLU A 89 -13.17 -11.84 4.06
CA GLU A 89 -13.89 -12.05 2.80
C GLU A 89 -13.51 -13.39 2.15
N LEU A 90 -12.23 -13.77 2.20
CA LEU A 90 -11.78 -15.09 1.74
C LEU A 90 -12.42 -16.23 2.53
N GLU A 91 -12.54 -16.09 3.86
CA GLU A 91 -13.23 -17.05 4.72
C GLU A 91 -14.71 -17.16 4.39
N LEU A 92 -15.40 -16.03 4.20
CA LEU A 92 -16.81 -15.99 3.83
C LEU A 92 -17.06 -16.67 2.48
N ILE A 93 -16.21 -16.40 1.48
CA ILE A 93 -16.30 -17.04 0.16
C ILE A 93 -16.06 -18.55 0.31
N ALA A 94 -15.02 -18.96 1.05
CA ALA A 94 -14.72 -20.36 1.28
C ALA A 94 -15.89 -21.09 1.95
N ALA A 95 -16.51 -20.49 2.97
CA ALA A 95 -17.66 -21.04 3.66
C ALA A 95 -18.85 -21.26 2.70
N ARG A 96 -19.11 -20.33 1.78
CA ARG A 96 -20.18 -20.47 0.77
C ARG A 96 -19.92 -21.63 -0.18
N TYR A 97 -18.69 -21.76 -0.69
CA TYR A 97 -18.33 -22.85 -1.59
C TYR A 97 -18.25 -24.21 -0.89
N ALA A 98 -18.06 -24.24 0.44
CA ALA A 98 -18.09 -25.47 1.22
C ALA A 98 -19.50 -26.06 1.36
N VAL A 99 -20.55 -25.24 1.27
CA VAL A 99 -21.95 -25.72 1.35
C VAL A 99 -22.23 -26.65 0.18
N GLY A 100 -22.49 -27.92 0.47
CA GLY A 100 -22.79 -28.95 -0.53
C GLY A 100 -21.57 -29.46 -1.31
N ALA A 101 -20.36 -29.08 -0.94
CA ALA A 101 -19.14 -29.63 -1.55
C ALA A 101 -18.93 -31.08 -1.12
N THR A 102 -18.83 -31.99 -2.08
CA THR A 102 -18.40 -33.37 -1.83
C THR A 102 -16.88 -33.46 -1.78
N PRO A 103 -16.31 -34.45 -1.05
CA PRO A 103 -14.86 -34.68 -1.06
C PRO A 103 -14.32 -34.79 -2.49
N ASN A 104 -13.19 -34.15 -2.78
CA ASN A 104 -12.52 -34.09 -4.09
C ASN A 104 -13.28 -33.37 -5.22
N SER A 105 -14.44 -32.77 -4.95
CA SER A 105 -15.13 -31.92 -5.93
C SER A 105 -14.30 -30.67 -6.30
N PRO A 106 -14.52 -30.07 -7.48
CA PRO A 106 -13.93 -28.78 -7.83
C PRO A 106 -14.18 -27.69 -6.77
N GLN A 107 -15.36 -27.69 -6.14
CA GLN A 107 -15.72 -26.78 -5.05
C GLN A 107 -14.83 -27.01 -3.83
N ALA A 108 -14.65 -28.26 -3.39
CA ALA A 108 -13.78 -28.58 -2.26
C ALA A 108 -12.31 -28.16 -2.51
N ARG A 109 -11.80 -28.37 -3.73
CA ARG A 109 -10.45 -27.90 -4.11
C ARG A 109 -10.34 -26.37 -4.08
N TYR A 110 -11.37 -25.67 -4.53
CA TYR A 110 -11.40 -24.21 -4.49
C TYR A 110 -11.47 -23.67 -3.05
N VAL A 111 -12.19 -24.33 -2.14
CA VAL A 111 -12.16 -24.00 -0.70
C VAL A 111 -10.74 -24.11 -0.14
N THR A 112 -10.02 -25.18 -0.46
CA THR A 112 -8.61 -25.33 -0.06
C THR A 112 -7.73 -24.24 -0.67
N ALA A 113 -7.95 -23.86 -1.93
CA ALA A 113 -7.24 -22.75 -2.57
C ALA A 113 -7.47 -21.41 -1.83
N LEU A 114 -8.71 -21.10 -1.46
CA LEU A 114 -9.05 -19.89 -0.70
C LEU A 114 -8.44 -19.88 0.71
N GLN A 115 -8.38 -21.03 1.37
CA GLN A 115 -7.67 -21.17 2.65
C GLN A 115 -6.16 -20.92 2.49
N ALA A 116 -5.55 -21.41 1.39
CA ALA A 116 -4.15 -21.10 1.08
C ALA A 116 -3.93 -19.61 0.83
N TRP A 117 -4.87 -18.93 0.16
CA TRP A 117 -4.84 -17.48 -0.02
C TRP A 117 -4.91 -16.75 1.33
N GLN A 118 -5.84 -17.16 2.20
CA GLN A 118 -6.00 -16.58 3.54
C GLN A 118 -4.71 -16.74 4.37
N HIS A 119 -4.12 -17.95 4.35
CA HIS A 119 -2.87 -18.21 5.04
C HIS A 119 -1.72 -17.33 4.52
N TYR A 120 -1.64 -17.13 3.20
CA TYR A 120 -0.63 -16.23 2.60
C TYR A 120 -0.83 -14.76 3.02
N VAL A 121 -2.09 -14.29 3.08
CA VAL A 121 -2.41 -12.94 3.59
C VAL A 121 -2.01 -12.81 5.06
N ALA A 122 -2.29 -13.84 5.87
CA ALA A 122 -1.91 -13.87 7.28
C ALA A 122 -0.39 -13.82 7.49
N GLN A 123 0.38 -14.61 6.72
CA GLN A 123 1.85 -14.56 6.77
C GLN A 123 2.40 -13.16 6.44
N GLY A 124 1.75 -12.43 5.54
CA GLY A 124 2.13 -11.06 5.20
C GLY A 124 1.96 -10.06 6.35
N ARG A 125 1.22 -10.39 7.40
CA ARG A 125 1.04 -9.56 8.59
C ARG A 125 2.13 -9.77 9.65
N LEU A 126 2.77 -10.94 9.65
CA LEU A 126 3.66 -11.41 10.72
C LEU A 126 5.15 -11.08 10.53
N VAL A 127 5.53 -10.41 9.44
CA VAL A 127 6.95 -10.10 9.18
C VAL A 127 7.45 -9.10 10.23
N ALA A 128 8.30 -9.60 11.14
CA ALA A 128 8.93 -8.86 12.22
C ALA A 128 9.63 -7.60 11.70
N GLY A 129 9.51 -6.51 12.46
CA GLY A 129 10.05 -5.21 12.10
C GLY A 129 11.57 -5.21 11.91
N PRO A 130 12.13 -4.10 11.39
CA PRO A 130 13.56 -3.91 11.30
C PRO A 130 14.19 -4.14 12.67
N GLN A 131 15.25 -4.93 12.71
CA GLN A 131 16.11 -5.02 13.87
C GLN A 131 16.65 -3.60 14.12
N GLU A 132 16.15 -2.90 15.15
CA GLU A 132 16.70 -1.62 15.59
C GLU A 132 18.15 -1.87 16.03
N VAL A 133 19.09 -1.75 15.10
CA VAL A 133 20.52 -1.75 15.40
C VAL A 133 20.80 -0.40 16.09
N GLY A 134 20.73 -0.36 17.42
CA GLY A 134 21.12 0.86 18.14
C GLY A 134 20.67 1.05 19.59
N ARG A 135 19.92 0.14 20.24
CA ARG A 135 19.56 0.34 21.66
C ARG A 135 20.51 -0.41 22.60
N PRO A 136 21.29 0.28 23.46
CA PRO A 136 22.09 -0.40 24.47
C PRO A 136 21.18 -1.08 25.49
N THR A 137 21.44 -2.36 25.75
CA THR A 137 20.78 -3.17 26.77
C THR A 137 21.13 -2.66 28.16
N ALA A 138 20.28 -1.80 28.71
CA ALA A 138 20.33 -1.45 30.12
C ALA A 138 19.77 -2.62 30.96
N GLY A 139 20.68 -3.31 31.64
CA GLY A 139 20.57 -3.69 33.05
C GLY A 139 19.37 -4.52 33.52
N HIS A 140 19.69 -5.75 33.94
CA HIS A 140 18.96 -6.52 34.95
C HIS A 140 18.27 -5.64 36.01
N LEU A 141 16.94 -5.68 36.06
CA LEU A 141 16.17 -5.32 37.25
C LEU A 141 15.07 -6.37 37.47
N LYS A 142 15.11 -6.92 38.67
CA LYS A 142 14.28 -7.98 39.25
C LYS A 142 12.79 -7.64 39.11
N ALA A 143 11.99 -8.62 38.70
CA ALA A 143 10.55 -8.55 38.71
C ALA A 143 10.02 -8.76 40.14
N ASP A 144 9.34 -7.75 40.68
CA ASP A 144 8.46 -7.90 41.83
C ASP A 144 7.09 -7.26 41.50
N SER A 145 6.05 -8.03 41.80
CA SER A 145 4.63 -7.68 42.03
C SER A 145 3.79 -7.01 40.93
N ASN A 146 2.77 -7.79 40.50
CA ASN A 146 1.35 -7.42 40.39
C ASN A 146 0.99 -5.98 39.98
N ASP A 147 0.97 -5.74 38.67
CA ASP A 147 0.01 -4.83 38.04
C ASP A 147 -0.13 -5.24 36.57
N ALA A 148 -1.00 -6.23 36.31
CA ALA A 148 -1.41 -6.58 34.95
C ALA A 148 -2.41 -5.54 34.42
N ALA A 149 -1.95 -4.30 34.26
CA ALA A 149 -2.57 -3.39 33.30
C ALA A 149 -2.42 -4.07 31.94
N ALA A 150 -3.55 -4.39 31.31
CA ALA A 150 -3.60 -5.02 30.00
C ALA A 150 -2.62 -4.33 29.06
N ALA A 151 -1.53 -5.02 28.72
CA ALA A 151 -0.65 -4.59 27.66
C ALA A 151 -1.53 -4.34 26.43
N PRO A 152 -1.39 -3.18 25.75
CA PRO A 152 -2.13 -2.97 24.51
C PRO A 152 -1.86 -4.16 23.60
N PRO A 153 -2.87 -4.68 22.87
CA PRO A 153 -2.67 -5.81 21.97
C PRO A 153 -1.48 -5.46 21.09
N THR A 154 -0.45 -6.31 21.13
CA THR A 154 0.76 -6.15 20.31
C THR A 154 0.28 -5.90 18.90
N THR A 155 0.33 -4.64 18.47
CA THR A 155 -0.28 -4.22 17.22
C THR A 155 0.47 -4.99 16.15
N GLU A 156 -0.20 -5.96 15.54
CA GLU A 156 0.39 -6.77 14.50
C GLU A 156 0.84 -5.82 13.39
N ARG A 157 2.16 -5.59 13.31
CA ARG A 157 2.71 -4.55 12.45
C ARG A 157 2.82 -5.10 11.05
N VAL A 158 1.80 -4.84 10.24
CA VAL A 158 1.92 -5.06 8.79
C VAL A 158 2.99 -4.12 8.25
N LEU A 159 4.09 -4.69 7.75
CA LEU A 159 5.07 -3.94 6.97
C LEU A 159 4.49 -3.72 5.57
N ALA A 160 4.02 -2.49 5.37
CA ALA A 160 3.50 -2.02 4.10
C ALA A 160 4.32 -0.85 3.57
N ARG A 161 4.31 -0.69 2.26
CA ARG A 161 4.90 0.42 1.54
C ARG A 161 3.86 1.15 0.73
N ILE A 162 4.20 2.40 0.40
CA ILE A 162 3.54 3.13 -0.67
C ILE A 162 4.00 2.51 -2.01
N PRO A 163 3.07 2.07 -2.88
CA PRO A 163 3.43 1.64 -4.24
C PRO A 163 4.19 2.73 -4.98
N GLY A 164 5.28 2.35 -5.61
CA GLY A 164 6.25 3.24 -6.24
C GLY A 164 7.66 2.69 -6.13
N GLN A 165 8.56 3.31 -6.87
CA GLN A 165 9.99 3.11 -6.75
C GLN A 165 10.60 4.40 -6.23
N LEU A 166 11.44 4.29 -5.21
CA LEU A 166 12.35 5.36 -4.85
C LEU A 166 13.59 5.23 -5.74
N ASP A 167 13.82 6.22 -6.59
CA ASP A 167 15.03 6.35 -7.39
C ASP A 167 15.72 7.64 -6.98
N PRO A 168 16.70 7.58 -6.05
CA PRO A 168 17.40 8.73 -5.52
C PRO A 168 17.91 9.66 -6.63
N ARG A 169 18.51 9.11 -7.70
CA ARG A 169 19.05 9.93 -8.80
C ARG A 169 17.97 10.67 -9.57
N ARG A 170 16.79 10.07 -9.73
CA ARG A 170 15.65 10.68 -10.41
C ARG A 170 14.91 11.65 -9.49
N ASP A 171 14.65 11.25 -8.26
CA ASP A 171 13.85 11.96 -7.27
C ASP A 171 14.55 13.24 -6.78
N MET A 172 15.88 13.20 -6.68
CA MET A 172 16.73 14.38 -6.42
C MET A 172 16.65 15.40 -7.56
N ARG A 173 16.61 14.94 -8.82
CA ARG A 173 16.44 15.84 -9.99
C ARG A 173 15.02 16.36 -10.15
N ALA A 174 14.01 15.62 -9.69
CA ALA A 174 12.60 15.97 -9.85
C ALA A 174 12.12 17.06 -8.85
N GLY A 175 12.91 17.37 -7.82
CA GLY A 175 12.58 18.42 -6.85
C GLY A 175 11.29 18.13 -6.05
N PRO A 176 10.44 19.12 -5.76
CA PRO A 176 9.31 19.01 -4.82
C PRO A 176 8.13 18.11 -5.23
N GLN A 177 8.25 17.37 -6.33
CA GLN A 177 7.37 16.25 -6.70
C GLN A 177 7.73 14.95 -5.95
N ALA A 178 8.83 14.95 -5.19
CA ALA A 178 9.26 13.83 -4.37
C ALA A 178 8.38 13.62 -3.12
N ILE A 179 8.42 12.40 -2.57
CA ILE A 179 7.71 12.03 -1.33
C ILE A 179 8.12 12.98 -0.20
N ARG A 180 7.15 13.64 0.46
CA ARG A 180 7.41 14.48 1.64
C ARG A 180 7.65 13.61 2.87
N ILE A 181 8.64 13.97 3.69
CA ILE A 181 8.92 13.23 4.92
C ILE A 181 7.86 13.55 5.96
N ALA A 182 7.34 12.50 6.59
CA ALA A 182 6.41 12.60 7.70
C ALA A 182 6.97 11.86 8.93
N PRO A 183 6.62 12.26 10.15
CA PRO A 183 7.02 11.54 11.36
C PRO A 183 6.68 10.04 11.27
N GLY A 184 7.64 9.20 11.65
CA GLY A 184 7.50 7.73 11.60
C GLY A 184 7.54 7.13 10.18
N MET A 185 7.95 7.92 9.18
CA MET A 185 8.32 7.42 7.86
C MET A 185 9.61 6.62 7.93
N VAL A 186 9.61 5.49 7.23
CA VAL A 186 10.75 4.59 7.08
C VAL A 186 11.03 4.43 5.60
N ILE A 187 12.29 4.53 5.22
CA ILE A 187 12.76 4.20 3.88
C ILE A 187 13.69 3.01 3.95
N GLY A 188 13.77 2.24 2.87
CA GLY A 188 14.63 1.08 2.85
C GLY A 188 14.78 0.49 1.47
N ALA A 189 15.59 -0.56 1.39
CA ALA A 189 15.70 -1.40 0.22
C ALA A 189 15.86 -2.86 0.62
N CYS A 190 15.37 -3.74 -0.24
CA CYS A 190 15.38 -5.17 -0.03
C CYS A 190 16.27 -5.88 -1.05
N GLN A 191 16.67 -7.10 -0.74
CA GLN A 191 17.24 -7.98 -1.74
C GLN A 191 16.16 -8.46 -2.70
N ALA A 192 16.51 -8.55 -3.98
CA ALA A 192 15.62 -9.04 -5.03
C ALA A 192 15.21 -10.49 -4.76
N PRO A 193 13.90 -10.80 -4.70
CA PRO A 193 13.45 -12.18 -4.57
C PRO A 193 13.86 -13.02 -5.77
N ARG A 194 14.07 -14.32 -5.54
CA ARG A 194 14.36 -15.28 -6.62
C ARG A 194 13.11 -15.95 -7.20
N ASN A 195 11.96 -15.71 -6.58
CA ASN A 195 10.68 -16.33 -6.93
C ASN A 195 9.66 -15.26 -7.28
N ILE A 196 8.64 -15.68 -8.02
CA ILE A 196 7.38 -14.97 -8.15
C ILE A 196 6.30 -15.75 -7.41
N VAL A 197 5.21 -15.07 -7.05
CA VAL A 197 4.04 -15.69 -6.43
C VAL A 197 2.90 -15.68 -7.42
N ILE A 198 2.19 -16.81 -7.56
CA ILE A 198 1.02 -16.95 -8.42
C ILE A 198 -0.14 -17.37 -7.53
N MET A 199 -1.21 -16.60 -7.55
CA MET A 199 -2.45 -16.88 -6.82
C MET A 199 -3.56 -17.14 -7.85
N ASP A 200 -4.11 -18.34 -7.84
CA ASP A 200 -5.18 -18.74 -8.76
C ASP A 200 -6.20 -19.67 -8.08
N ALA A 201 -7.15 -20.21 -8.85
CA ALA A 201 -8.22 -21.07 -8.34
C ALA A 201 -7.72 -22.40 -7.74
N THR A 202 -6.43 -22.72 -7.85
CA THR A 202 -5.80 -23.91 -7.28
C THR A 202 -4.95 -23.61 -6.04
N GLY A 203 -4.75 -22.33 -5.69
CA GLY A 203 -4.10 -21.91 -4.44
C GLY A 203 -3.03 -20.85 -4.66
N VAL A 204 -1.99 -20.91 -3.82
CA VAL A 204 -0.83 -20.02 -3.87
C VAL A 204 0.40 -20.83 -4.25
N HIS A 205 1.10 -20.41 -5.29
CA HIS A 205 2.23 -21.12 -5.87
C HIS A 205 3.45 -20.21 -5.92
N GLN A 206 4.60 -20.71 -5.47
CA GLN A 206 5.87 -20.04 -5.72
C GLN A 206 6.51 -20.63 -6.96
N ARG A 207 6.86 -19.77 -7.92
CA ARG A 207 7.58 -20.17 -9.13
C ARG A 207 8.94 -19.50 -9.13
N LYS A 208 10.00 -20.28 -9.37
CA LYS A 208 11.35 -19.73 -9.56
C LYS A 208 11.34 -18.77 -10.76
N TRP A 209 11.84 -17.56 -10.55
CA TRP A 209 11.98 -16.59 -11.62
C TRP A 209 13.12 -17.00 -12.56
N SER A 210 12.95 -16.71 -13.85
CA SER A 210 13.99 -16.88 -14.87
C SER A 210 13.98 -15.71 -15.85
N PRO A 211 15.13 -15.40 -16.48
CA PRO A 211 15.18 -14.39 -17.53
C PRO A 211 14.21 -14.73 -18.67
N ASN A 212 13.64 -13.69 -19.29
CA ASN A 212 12.63 -13.81 -20.37
C ASN A 212 11.31 -14.46 -19.95
N LEU A 213 11.04 -14.61 -18.64
CA LEU A 213 9.74 -15.00 -18.17
C LEU A 213 8.72 -13.89 -18.46
N THR A 214 7.58 -14.28 -19.05
CA THR A 214 6.53 -13.36 -19.43
C THR A 214 5.16 -13.76 -18.90
N LEU A 215 4.21 -12.81 -18.93
CA LEU A 215 2.86 -13.04 -18.44
C LEU A 215 2.09 -14.01 -19.33
N ASP A 216 2.23 -13.94 -20.65
CA ASP A 216 1.53 -14.87 -21.55
C ASP A 216 2.03 -16.31 -21.39
N ALA A 217 3.35 -16.51 -21.25
CA ALA A 217 3.92 -17.83 -20.98
C ALA A 217 3.40 -18.41 -19.65
N LEU A 218 3.19 -17.56 -18.63
CA LEU A 218 2.55 -17.96 -17.38
C LEU A 218 1.09 -18.35 -17.58
N ILE A 219 0.31 -17.54 -18.30
CA ILE A 219 -1.11 -17.83 -18.56
C ILE A 219 -1.23 -19.18 -19.28
N ASP A 220 -0.38 -19.45 -20.27
CA ASP A 220 -0.39 -20.71 -21.02
C ASP A 220 -0.02 -21.91 -20.15
N GLU A 221 1.01 -21.77 -19.29
CA GLU A 221 1.39 -22.79 -18.31
C GLU A 221 0.24 -23.09 -17.33
N ARG A 222 -0.40 -22.04 -16.78
CA ARG A 222 -1.53 -22.20 -15.84
C ARG A 222 -2.77 -22.76 -16.55
N SER A 223 -2.98 -22.44 -17.82
CA SER A 223 -4.04 -23.02 -18.66
C SER A 223 -3.85 -24.52 -18.85
N ALA A 224 -2.62 -24.94 -19.19
CA ALA A 224 -2.27 -26.36 -19.34
C ALA A 224 -2.42 -27.16 -18.04
N ALA A 225 -2.27 -26.50 -16.89
CA ALA A 225 -2.51 -27.07 -15.56
C ALA A 225 -3.97 -26.99 -15.10
N GLU A 226 -4.90 -26.56 -15.97
CA GLU A 226 -6.33 -26.31 -15.66
C GLU A 226 -6.55 -25.29 -14.51
N ALA A 227 -5.54 -24.48 -14.19
CA ALA A 227 -5.53 -23.61 -13.02
C ALA A 227 -6.19 -22.25 -13.25
N LEU A 228 -6.49 -21.89 -14.51
CA LEU A 228 -7.23 -20.66 -14.84
C LEU A 228 -8.70 -20.75 -14.41
N GLY A 229 -9.31 -21.94 -14.45
CA GLY A 229 -10.76 -22.08 -14.26
C GLY A 229 -11.56 -21.13 -15.18
N PRO A 230 -12.70 -20.57 -14.73
CA PRO A 230 -13.49 -19.59 -15.49
C PRO A 230 -12.92 -18.16 -15.46
N ALA A 231 -11.61 -17.98 -15.23
CA ALA A 231 -11.02 -16.66 -15.09
C ALA A 231 -11.15 -15.82 -16.37
N SER A 232 -11.47 -14.54 -16.18
CA SER A 232 -11.59 -13.57 -17.27
C SER A 232 -10.48 -12.54 -17.25
N GLN A 233 -9.77 -12.38 -16.12
CA GLN A 233 -8.70 -11.40 -15.93
C GLN A 233 -7.52 -11.99 -15.14
N VAL A 234 -6.35 -11.40 -15.36
CA VAL A 234 -5.15 -11.58 -14.54
C VAL A 234 -4.61 -10.21 -14.16
N SER A 235 -4.08 -10.08 -12.95
CA SER A 235 -3.36 -8.90 -12.47
C SER A 235 -1.91 -9.25 -12.22
N LEU A 236 -1.00 -8.56 -12.91
CA LEU A 236 0.44 -8.58 -12.63
C LEU A 236 0.77 -7.44 -11.67
N VAL A 237 1.27 -7.80 -10.49
CA VAL A 237 1.79 -6.87 -9.49
C VAL A 237 3.31 -6.83 -9.60
N THR A 238 3.85 -5.69 -10.02
CA THR A 238 5.30 -5.52 -10.15
C THR A 238 5.97 -5.34 -8.79
N PRO A 239 7.29 -5.58 -8.67
CA PRO A 239 8.02 -5.26 -7.44
C PRO A 239 7.96 -3.77 -7.09
N GLN A 240 7.69 -2.89 -8.04
CA GLN A 240 7.47 -1.47 -7.80
C GLN A 240 6.05 -1.16 -7.32
N GLY A 241 5.14 -2.14 -7.33
CA GLY A 241 3.77 -1.99 -6.80
C GLY A 241 2.78 -1.49 -7.85
N GLN A 242 3.14 -1.54 -9.13
CA GLN A 242 2.18 -1.31 -10.20
C GLN A 242 1.29 -2.53 -10.34
N VAL A 243 -0.02 -2.32 -10.51
CA VAL A 243 -0.99 -3.37 -10.79
C VAL A 243 -1.41 -3.24 -12.25
N LEU A 244 -1.02 -4.22 -13.07
CA LEU A 244 -1.35 -4.30 -14.48
C LEU A 244 -2.38 -5.40 -14.70
N THR A 245 -3.63 -5.03 -14.90
CA THR A 245 -4.71 -5.98 -15.17
C THR A 245 -4.86 -6.21 -16.68
N ARG A 246 -5.04 -7.48 -17.07
CA ARG A 246 -5.21 -7.93 -18.46
C ARG A 246 -6.37 -8.91 -18.57
N PRO A 247 -7.17 -8.84 -19.64
CA PRO A 247 -8.14 -9.87 -19.96
C PRO A 247 -7.45 -11.17 -20.43
N ILE A 248 -7.91 -12.33 -19.98
CA ILE A 248 -7.29 -13.65 -20.30
C ILE A 248 -8.27 -14.71 -20.80
N ALA A 249 -9.59 -14.45 -20.78
CA ALA A 249 -10.54 -15.40 -21.34
C ALA A 249 -10.37 -15.47 -22.87
N ARG A 250 -10.66 -16.63 -23.46
CA ARG A 250 -10.46 -16.85 -24.92
C ARG A 250 -11.14 -15.80 -25.81
N TRP A 251 -12.26 -15.22 -25.35
CA TRP A 251 -13.03 -14.21 -26.09
C TRP A 251 -12.52 -12.77 -25.88
N ASN A 252 -11.65 -12.51 -24.90
CA ASN A 252 -11.10 -11.17 -24.62
C ASN A 252 -9.58 -11.13 -24.47
N ARG A 253 -8.88 -12.26 -24.60
CA ARG A 253 -7.42 -12.30 -24.49
C ARG A 253 -6.82 -11.55 -25.67
N LEU A 254 -6.09 -10.50 -25.33
CA LEU A 254 -5.30 -9.76 -26.30
C LEU A 254 -4.05 -10.60 -26.61
N THR A 255 -3.93 -11.09 -27.83
CA THR A 255 -2.85 -12.02 -28.26
C THR A 255 -2.09 -11.53 -29.50
N SER A 256 -2.42 -10.35 -30.03
CA SER A 256 -1.86 -9.86 -31.29
C SER A 256 -1.53 -8.37 -31.19
N GLY A 257 -0.25 -8.03 -31.25
CA GLY A 257 0.25 -6.64 -31.30
C GLY A 257 0.56 -5.99 -29.95
N ASP A 258 0.08 -6.55 -28.85
CA ASP A 258 0.48 -6.10 -27.51
C ASP A 258 1.81 -6.76 -27.11
N ALA A 259 2.77 -5.95 -26.66
CA ALA A 259 4.03 -6.48 -26.16
C ALA A 259 3.77 -7.34 -24.92
N ASP A 260 4.19 -8.61 -24.98
CA ASP A 260 4.13 -9.53 -23.85
C ASP A 260 4.80 -8.89 -22.63
N LEU A 261 4.14 -8.95 -21.48
CA LEU A 261 4.59 -8.24 -20.29
C LEU A 261 5.71 -9.04 -19.60
N PRO A 262 6.95 -8.51 -19.55
CA PRO A 262 8.03 -9.19 -18.85
C PRO A 262 7.74 -9.22 -17.35
N ILE A 263 8.06 -10.34 -16.74
CA ILE A 263 7.87 -10.53 -15.31
C ILE A 263 9.20 -10.33 -14.59
N ALA A 264 9.21 -9.38 -13.66
CA ALA A 264 10.34 -9.11 -12.80
C ALA A 264 10.42 -10.12 -11.63
N PRO A 265 11.62 -10.37 -11.07
CA PRO A 265 11.76 -11.16 -9.86
C PRO A 265 10.94 -10.54 -8.72
N GLY A 266 10.28 -11.35 -7.88
CA GLY A 266 9.43 -10.84 -6.79
C GLY A 266 8.06 -10.32 -7.21
N ALA A 267 7.72 -10.34 -8.49
CA ALA A 267 6.37 -10.02 -8.94
C ALA A 267 5.33 -11.02 -8.37
N SER A 268 4.10 -10.55 -8.23
CA SER A 268 2.96 -11.41 -7.90
C SER A 268 1.95 -11.41 -9.04
N VAL A 269 1.42 -12.57 -9.38
CA VAL A 269 0.40 -12.75 -10.42
C VAL A 269 -0.87 -13.26 -9.75
N VAL A 270 -1.96 -12.52 -9.91
CA VAL A 270 -3.27 -12.90 -9.37
C VAL A 270 -4.20 -13.19 -10.53
N ILE A 271 -4.60 -14.44 -10.68
CA ILE A 271 -5.61 -14.86 -11.65
C ILE A 271 -6.98 -14.73 -10.97
N SER A 272 -7.87 -13.93 -11.55
CA SER A 272 -9.18 -13.65 -10.96
C SER A 272 -9.97 -14.95 -10.79
N THR A 273 -10.49 -15.19 -9.60
CA THR A 273 -11.31 -16.39 -9.37
C THR A 273 -12.79 -16.11 -9.65
N PRO A 274 -13.55 -17.15 -10.03
CA PRO A 274 -14.91 -16.97 -10.50
C PRO A 274 -15.86 -16.56 -9.37
N GLY A 275 -16.77 -15.65 -9.70
CA GLY A 275 -17.89 -15.23 -8.84
C GLY A 275 -18.37 -13.84 -9.22
N LEU A 276 -19.70 -13.68 -9.25
CA LEU A 276 -20.34 -12.41 -9.61
C LEU A 276 -20.79 -11.62 -8.38
N ASP A 277 -20.68 -12.21 -7.19
CA ASP A 277 -21.05 -11.56 -5.96
C ASP A 277 -20.04 -10.48 -5.55
N THR A 278 -20.49 -9.56 -4.72
CA THR A 278 -19.73 -8.37 -4.32
C THR A 278 -18.44 -8.73 -3.57
N ALA A 279 -18.43 -9.79 -2.76
CA ALA A 279 -17.24 -10.19 -2.01
C ALA A 279 -16.15 -10.68 -2.95
N GLN A 280 -16.48 -11.57 -3.89
CA GLN A 280 -15.52 -12.08 -4.86
C GLN A 280 -14.95 -10.97 -5.76
N LYS A 281 -15.79 -10.05 -6.23
CA LYS A 281 -15.36 -8.88 -7.01
C LYS A 281 -14.42 -7.99 -6.21
N TRP A 282 -14.75 -7.73 -4.95
CA TRP A 282 -13.91 -6.94 -4.06
C TRP A 282 -12.57 -7.62 -3.79
N VAL A 283 -12.54 -8.93 -3.52
CA VAL A 283 -11.29 -9.70 -3.33
C VAL A 283 -10.41 -9.62 -4.57
N ASN A 284 -10.98 -9.82 -5.77
CA ASN A 284 -10.24 -9.76 -7.03
C ASN A 284 -9.60 -8.39 -7.30
N GLN A 285 -10.09 -7.31 -6.70
CA GLN A 285 -9.52 -5.96 -6.78
C GLN A 285 -8.55 -5.68 -5.62
N ALA A 286 -8.98 -5.97 -4.40
CA ALA A 286 -8.25 -5.61 -3.18
C ALA A 286 -6.99 -6.45 -2.97
N LEU A 287 -6.96 -7.70 -3.42
CA LEU A 287 -5.81 -8.59 -3.24
C LEU A 287 -4.58 -8.09 -4.03
N PRO A 288 -4.67 -7.79 -5.35
CA PRO A 288 -3.56 -7.18 -6.08
C PRO A 288 -3.07 -5.85 -5.47
N GLU A 289 -3.98 -4.99 -5.00
CA GLU A 289 -3.62 -3.73 -4.35
C GLU A 289 -2.88 -3.92 -3.02
N TRP A 290 -3.30 -4.91 -2.23
CA TRP A 290 -2.60 -5.26 -1.00
C TRP A 290 -1.21 -5.83 -1.29
N LEU A 291 -1.09 -6.72 -2.28
CA LEU A 291 0.20 -7.25 -2.73
C LEU A 291 1.13 -6.15 -3.23
N ALA A 292 0.61 -5.16 -3.95
CA ALA A 292 1.38 -4.01 -4.41
C ALA A 292 2.00 -3.20 -3.27
N SER A 293 1.34 -3.20 -2.12
CA SER A 293 1.77 -2.49 -0.92
C SER A 293 2.64 -3.34 0.01
N ARG A 294 2.95 -4.60 -0.34
CA ARG A 294 3.92 -5.39 0.41
C ARG A 294 5.35 -4.92 0.16
N LEU A 295 6.25 -5.22 1.09
CA LEU A 295 7.68 -5.05 0.86
C LEU A 295 8.11 -5.78 -0.43
N PRO A 296 8.98 -5.17 -1.24
CA PRO A 296 9.28 -5.65 -2.59
C PRO A 296 10.24 -6.84 -2.60
N GLY A 297 10.82 -7.20 -1.45
CA GLY A 297 11.69 -8.37 -1.34
C GLY A 297 11.92 -8.89 0.08
N HIS A 298 13.07 -9.53 0.29
CA HIS A 298 13.50 -10.09 1.57
C HIS A 298 14.78 -9.41 2.09
N ASP A 299 15.16 -9.70 3.33
CA ASP A 299 16.36 -9.17 4.00
C ASP A 299 16.47 -7.65 3.87
N CYS A 300 15.35 -6.96 4.12
CA CYS A 300 15.23 -5.54 3.92
C CYS A 300 16.01 -4.76 4.98
N GLN A 301 16.81 -3.80 4.51
CA GLN A 301 17.43 -2.79 5.35
C GLN A 301 16.56 -1.53 5.32
N SER A 302 16.43 -0.87 6.46
CA SER A 302 15.59 0.32 6.57
C SER A 302 16.10 1.29 7.60
N TRP A 303 15.83 2.57 7.35
CA TRP A 303 16.22 3.68 8.20
C TRP A 303 15.01 4.55 8.44
N GLN A 304 14.84 4.98 9.67
CA GLN A 304 13.79 5.92 10.03
C GLN A 304 14.25 7.31 9.61
N LEU A 305 13.40 8.01 8.87
CA LEU A 305 13.61 9.42 8.57
C LEU A 305 13.01 10.23 9.70
N ASP A 306 13.86 10.82 10.53
CA ASP A 306 13.41 11.77 11.55
C ASP A 306 13.69 13.20 11.07
N ALA A 307 12.61 13.93 10.80
CA ALA A 307 12.70 15.33 10.40
C ALA A 307 13.38 16.20 11.48
N ALA A 308 13.32 15.79 12.76
CA ALA A 308 13.96 16.49 13.86
C ALA A 308 15.49 16.25 13.93
N THR A 309 15.99 15.22 13.25
CA THR A 309 17.44 14.94 13.16
C THR A 309 18.11 15.61 11.97
N LEU A 310 17.34 16.35 11.16
CA LEU A 310 17.87 17.08 10.03
C LEU A 310 18.44 18.40 10.51
N PRO A 311 19.67 18.75 10.13
CA PRO A 311 20.17 20.08 10.41
C PRO A 311 19.20 21.09 9.80
N ASP A 312 18.84 22.12 10.56
CA ASP A 312 18.06 23.25 10.04
C ASP A 312 18.75 23.73 8.77
N THR A 313 18.19 23.39 7.61
CA THR A 313 18.56 24.03 6.35
C THR A 313 18.14 25.48 6.50
N GLN A 314 19.06 26.30 6.98
CA GLN A 314 19.03 27.74 6.89
C GLN A 314 18.79 28.05 5.41
N VAL A 315 17.54 28.39 5.10
CA VAL A 315 17.16 28.97 3.81
C VAL A 315 17.91 30.30 3.74
N GLN A 316 18.99 30.33 2.94
CA GLN A 316 19.56 31.57 2.42
C GLN A 316 18.96 31.86 1.06
#